data_AF-Q386Z2-F1
#
_entry.id   AF-Q386Z2-F1
#
_cell.length_a   1.000
_cell.length_b   1.000
_cell.length_c   1.000
_cell.angle_alpha   90.00
_cell.angle_beta   90.00
_cell.angle_gamma   90.00
#
_symmetry.space_group_name_H-M   'P 1'
#
loop_
_entity.id
_entity.type
_entity.pdbx_description
1 polymer ?
#
loop_
_entity_poly.entity_id
_entity_poly.type
_entity_poly.pdbx_seq_one_letter_code
_entity_poly.pdbx_strand_id
1 'polypeptide(L)'
;MWAQQLSLQKQTTKISPADKDAQALITANVFIEGNRMRVLKSMEQYQAVADSAYWNYGYMGGSMVTTMAICLSLSGRLPLLQRYASWISLAGGYFGGKAALGIHNARNLSHVVNTIDSAIVETRKMDEQYNFKIPDYAREVEALQRRKFELLPTSAEAIEARKNDLNNMPLDEKVDALVEAYEKRRQAVGKE
;
A
#
# COMPACT_ATOMS: atom_id res chain seq x y z
N MET A 1 -54.22 30.06 -17.03
CA MET A 1 -54.20 28.76 -16.34
C MET A 1 -53.13 28.82 -15.27
N TRP A 2 -53.50 28.49 -14.04
CA TRP A 2 -52.64 28.48 -12.84
C TRP A 2 -51.34 27.70 -13.07
N ALA A 3 -50.21 28.41 -13.05
CA ALA A 3 -48.98 27.84 -12.53
C ALA A 3 -48.98 28.16 -11.03
N GLN A 4 -49.61 27.29 -10.22
CA GLN A 4 -49.32 27.29 -8.80
C GLN A 4 -47.84 26.92 -8.68
N GLN A 5 -47.00 27.94 -8.53
CA GLN A 5 -45.67 27.79 -7.97
C GLN A 5 -45.87 27.10 -6.63
N LEU A 6 -45.68 25.78 -6.64
CA LEU A 6 -45.28 25.00 -5.50
C LEU A 6 -43.98 25.64 -5.00
N SER A 7 -44.11 26.73 -4.25
CA SER A 7 -43.11 27.12 -3.28
C SER A 7 -43.09 25.97 -2.29
N LEU A 8 -42.28 24.96 -2.62
CA LEU A 8 -41.63 24.14 -1.63
C LEU A 8 -40.88 25.13 -0.74
N GLN A 9 -41.60 25.69 0.22
CA GLN A 9 -41.04 26.24 1.43
C GLN A 9 -40.28 25.08 2.01
N LYS A 10 -39.01 24.98 1.62
CA LYS A 10 -38.01 24.13 2.23
C LYS A 10 -38.10 24.50 3.70
N GLN A 11 -38.85 23.70 4.47
CA GLN A 11 -38.92 23.81 5.91
C GLN A 11 -37.47 23.70 6.36
N THR A 12 -36.86 24.84 6.60
CA THR A 12 -35.60 24.96 7.30
C THR A 12 -35.95 24.71 8.75
N THR A 13 -36.29 23.46 9.06
CA THR A 13 -36.28 22.95 10.41
C THR A 13 -34.89 23.31 10.93
N LYS A 14 -34.83 24.25 11.87
CA LYS A 14 -33.58 24.63 12.52
C LYS A 14 -33.06 23.36 13.17
N ILE A 15 -32.13 22.69 12.49
CA ILE A 15 -31.46 21.48 12.93
C ILE A 15 -30.94 21.78 14.34
N SER A 16 -31.38 20.99 15.32
CA SER A 16 -30.97 21.18 16.71
C SER A 16 -29.44 21.00 16.82
N PRO A 17 -28.77 21.56 17.83
CA PRO A 17 -27.34 21.32 18.02
C PRO A 17 -26.98 19.82 18.02
N ALA A 18 -27.81 18.99 18.65
CA ALA A 18 -27.64 17.53 18.68
C ALA A 18 -27.74 16.89 17.29
N ASP A 19 -28.67 17.33 16.45
CA ASP A 19 -28.81 16.82 15.08
C ASP A 19 -27.63 17.25 14.19
N LYS A 20 -27.05 18.43 14.43
CA LYS A 20 -25.83 18.87 13.73
C LYS A 20 -24.63 18.00 14.08
N ASP A 21 -24.46 17.67 15.36
CA ASP A 21 -23.37 16.81 15.82
C ASP A 21 -23.54 15.38 15.29
N ALA A 22 -24.77 14.84 15.30
CA ALA A 22 -25.08 13.55 14.70
C ALA A 22 -24.80 13.54 13.18
N GLN A 23 -25.18 14.59 12.46
CA GLN A 23 -24.88 14.72 11.03
C GLN A 23 -23.38 14.81 10.75
N ALA A 24 -22.62 15.52 11.60
CA ALA A 24 -21.17 15.62 11.49
C ALA A 24 -20.49 14.25 11.69
N LEU A 25 -20.92 13.47 12.69
CA LEU A 25 -20.43 12.10 12.92
C LEU A 25 -20.75 11.16 11.75
N ILE A 26 -21.97 11.21 11.20
CA ILE A 26 -22.34 10.40 10.03
C ILE A 26 -21.46 10.78 8.83
N THR A 27 -21.25 12.08 8.60
CA THR A 27 -20.42 12.57 7.50
C THR A 27 -18.97 12.12 7.66
N ALA A 28 -18.43 12.17 8.89
CA ALA A 28 -17.10 11.69 9.20
C ALA A 28 -16.95 10.19 8.93
N ASN A 29 -17.93 9.37 9.36
CA ASN A 29 -17.92 7.92 9.13
C ASN A 29 -17.94 7.56 7.64
N VAL A 30 -18.79 8.21 6.84
CA VAL A 30 -18.84 7.98 5.38
C VAL A 30 -17.53 8.38 4.71
N PHE A 31 -16.93 9.50 5.13
CA PHE A 31 -15.64 9.93 4.61
C PHE A 31 -14.51 8.95 4.95
N ILE A 32 -14.42 8.53 6.22
CA ILE A 32 -13.43 7.56 6.70
C ILE A 32 -13.58 6.23 5.97
N GLU A 33 -14.80 5.73 5.84
CA GLU A 33 -15.07 4.48 5.12
C GLU A 33 -14.67 4.59 3.64
N GLY A 34 -14.94 5.73 3.01
CA GLY A 34 -14.49 6.02 1.65
C GLY A 34 -12.95 5.97 1.50
N ASN A 35 -12.21 6.50 2.48
CA ASN A 35 -10.75 6.43 2.50
C ASN A 35 -10.27 4.98 2.65
N ARG A 36 -10.87 4.24 3.59
CA ARG A 36 -10.56 2.83 3.82
C ARG A 36 -10.77 1.99 2.56
N MET A 37 -11.89 2.19 1.87
CA MET A 37 -12.18 1.47 0.63
C MET A 37 -11.16 1.77 -0.49
N ARG A 38 -10.69 3.03 -0.60
CA ARG A 38 -9.61 3.38 -1.55
C ARG A 38 -8.30 2.66 -1.19
N VAL A 39 -7.92 2.67 0.08
CA VAL A 39 -6.72 1.98 0.56
C VAL A 39 -6.84 0.46 0.35
N LEU A 40 -7.97 -0.15 0.71
CA LEU A 40 -8.24 -1.57 0.51
C LEU A 40 -8.14 -1.96 -0.96
N LYS A 41 -8.77 -1.20 -1.87
CA LYS A 41 -8.66 -1.44 -3.32
C LYS A 41 -7.21 -1.36 -3.82
N SER A 42 -6.43 -0.39 -3.34
CA SER A 42 -5.01 -0.30 -3.70
C SER A 42 -4.21 -1.50 -3.19
N MET A 43 -4.51 -1.97 -1.97
CA MET A 43 -3.89 -3.15 -1.36
C MET A 43 -4.23 -4.44 -2.11
N GLU A 44 -5.48 -4.60 -2.54
CA GLU A 44 -5.93 -5.73 -3.35
C GLU A 44 -5.16 -5.79 -4.68
N GLN A 45 -4.94 -4.64 -5.34
CA GLN A 45 -4.15 -4.57 -6.57
C GLN A 45 -2.69 -4.96 -6.33
N TYR A 46 -2.10 -4.52 -5.22
CA TYR A 46 -0.75 -4.91 -4.84
C TYR A 46 -0.66 -6.43 -4.58
N GLN A 47 -1.57 -7.00 -3.79
CA GLN A 47 -1.60 -8.43 -3.48
C GLN A 47 -1.87 -9.31 -4.70
N ALA A 48 -2.73 -8.85 -5.62
CA ALA A 48 -3.05 -9.54 -6.87
C ALA A 48 -1.83 -9.72 -7.79
N VAL A 49 -0.76 -8.94 -7.61
CA VAL A 49 0.50 -9.13 -8.34
C VAL A 49 1.54 -9.83 -7.47
N ALA A 50 1.65 -9.45 -6.20
CA ALA A 50 2.69 -9.96 -5.30
C ALA A 50 2.67 -11.48 -5.14
N ASP A 51 1.48 -12.07 -5.02
CA ASP A 51 1.32 -13.52 -4.79
C ASP A 51 0.97 -14.29 -6.07
N SER A 52 0.99 -13.62 -7.23
CA SER A 52 0.49 -14.20 -8.47
C SER A 52 1.53 -15.03 -9.21
N ALA A 53 1.28 -16.33 -9.27
CA ALA A 53 2.03 -17.24 -10.14
C ALA A 53 1.95 -16.81 -11.61
N TYR A 54 0.83 -16.24 -12.05
CA TYR A 54 0.66 -15.74 -13.42
C TYR A 54 1.68 -14.65 -13.75
N TRP A 55 1.82 -13.64 -12.90
CA TRP A 55 2.81 -12.57 -13.12
C TRP A 55 4.23 -13.11 -13.01
N ASN A 56 4.50 -13.98 -12.04
CA ASN A 56 5.82 -14.60 -11.89
C ASN A 56 6.25 -15.39 -13.14
N TYR A 57 5.40 -16.30 -13.64
CA TYR A 57 5.70 -17.07 -14.84
C TYR A 57 5.70 -16.21 -16.11
N GLY A 58 4.82 -15.21 -16.19
CA GLY A 58 4.79 -14.26 -17.30
C GLY A 58 6.10 -13.48 -17.42
N TYR A 59 6.60 -12.93 -16.32
CA TYR A 59 7.89 -12.24 -16.31
C TYR A 59 9.06 -13.18 -16.58
N MET A 60 9.06 -14.39 -16.01
CA MET A 60 10.10 -15.39 -16.25
C MET A 60 10.16 -15.85 -17.71
N GLY A 61 9.01 -16.10 -18.33
CA GLY A 61 8.93 -16.46 -19.74
C GLY A 61 9.36 -15.31 -20.65
N GLY A 62 8.90 -14.09 -20.36
CA GLY A 62 9.27 -12.89 -21.12
C GLY A 62 10.76 -12.57 -21.05
N SER A 63 11.37 -12.64 -19.86
CA SER A 63 12.82 -12.46 -19.70
C SER A 63 13.60 -13.58 -20.36
N MET A 64 13.14 -14.84 -20.28
CA MET A 64 13.79 -15.98 -20.95
C MET A 64 13.85 -15.76 -22.47
N VAL A 65 12.73 -15.39 -23.10
CA VAL A 65 12.66 -15.09 -24.54
C VAL A 65 13.53 -13.90 -24.91
N THR A 66 13.53 -12.85 -24.09
CA THR A 66 14.38 -11.66 -24.29
C THR A 66 15.86 -12.03 -24.24
N THR A 67 16.28 -12.80 -23.23
CA THR A 67 17.66 -13.26 -23.10
C THR A 67 18.05 -14.17 -24.26
N MET A 68 17.18 -15.07 -24.70
CA MET A 68 17.43 -15.91 -25.86
C MET A 68 17.63 -15.08 -27.14
N ALA A 69 16.78 -14.08 -27.39
CA ALA A 69 16.90 -13.18 -28.53
C ALA A 69 18.22 -12.39 -28.49
N ILE A 70 18.66 -11.96 -27.30
CA ILE A 70 19.96 -11.29 -27.12
C ILE A 70 21.11 -12.27 -27.42
N CYS A 71 21.08 -13.51 -26.91
CA CYS A 71 22.11 -14.51 -27.18
C CYS A 71 22.22 -14.83 -28.67
N LEU A 72 21.08 -14.97 -29.35
CA LEU A 72 21.05 -15.27 -30.79
C LEU A 72 21.50 -14.08 -31.63
N SER A 73 21.12 -12.84 -31.28
CA SER A 73 21.56 -11.65 -32.02
C SER A 73 23.07 -11.38 -31.87
N LEU A 74 23.66 -11.78 -30.75
CA LEU A 74 25.11 -11.67 -30.50
C LEU A 74 25.90 -12.92 -30.89
N SER A 75 25.24 -14.00 -31.30
CA SER A 75 25.86 -15.30 -31.59
C SER A 75 26.97 -15.22 -32.64
N GLY A 76 26.81 -14.39 -33.68
CA GLY A 76 27.82 -14.21 -34.73
C GLY A 76 29.13 -13.58 -34.25
N ARG A 77 29.10 -12.85 -33.12
CA ARG A 77 30.30 -12.25 -32.49
C ARG A 77 30.86 -13.13 -31.38
N LEU A 78 30.00 -13.85 -30.68
CA LEU A 78 30.34 -14.66 -29.51
C LEU A 78 29.72 -16.06 -29.65
N PRO A 79 30.41 -17.02 -30.28
CA PRO A 79 29.87 -18.37 -30.51
C PRO A 79 29.56 -19.12 -29.19
N LEU A 80 30.20 -18.73 -28.08
CA LEU A 80 29.86 -19.22 -26.74
C LEU A 80 28.40 -18.93 -26.36
N LEU A 81 27.85 -17.77 -26.76
CA LEU A 81 26.46 -17.43 -26.49
C LEU A 81 25.51 -18.38 -27.21
N GLN A 82 25.83 -18.82 -28.43
CA GLN A 82 25.01 -19.79 -29.15
C GLN A 82 25.04 -21.16 -28.47
N ARG A 83 26.23 -21.61 -28.03
CA ARG A 83 26.40 -22.92 -27.39
C ARG A 83 25.72 -23.02 -26.03
N TYR A 84 25.71 -21.93 -25.26
CA TYR A 84 25.12 -21.87 -23.92
C TYR A 84 23.80 -21.10 -23.87
N ALA A 85 23.21 -20.75 -25.03
CA ALA A 85 22.03 -19.89 -25.13
C ALA A 85 20.89 -20.36 -24.22
N SER A 86 20.63 -21.68 -24.19
CA SER A 86 19.59 -22.28 -23.36
C SER A 86 19.84 -22.08 -21.86
N TRP A 87 21.07 -22.30 -21.39
CA TRP A 87 21.43 -22.11 -19.98
C TRP A 87 21.40 -20.64 -19.58
N ILE A 88 21.93 -19.77 -20.43
CA ILE A 88 21.92 -18.32 -20.21
C ILE A 88 20.48 -17.80 -20.20
N SER A 89 19.63 -18.29 -21.11
CA SER A 89 18.22 -17.94 -21.21
C SER A 89 17.41 -18.43 -20.00
N LEU A 90 17.67 -19.63 -19.48
CA LEU A 90 17.05 -20.10 -18.23
C LEU A 90 17.43 -19.21 -17.04
N ALA A 91 18.72 -18.88 -16.90
CA ALA A 91 19.18 -18.00 -15.83
C ALA A 91 18.60 -16.58 -15.97
N GLY A 92 18.64 -16.00 -17.17
CA GLY A 92 18.03 -14.70 -17.47
C GLY A 92 16.51 -14.71 -17.28
N GLY A 93 15.87 -15.82 -17.62
CA GLY A 93 14.49 -16.14 -17.29
C GLY A 93 14.21 -15.97 -15.81
N TYR A 94 14.87 -16.78 -14.99
CA TYR A 94 14.68 -16.79 -13.54
C TYR A 94 15.01 -15.45 -12.89
N PHE A 95 16.24 -14.97 -13.02
CA PHE A 95 16.69 -13.75 -12.35
C PHE A 95 16.05 -12.48 -12.92
N GLY A 96 15.93 -12.40 -14.25
CA GLY A 96 15.26 -11.27 -14.90
C GLY A 96 13.76 -11.24 -14.61
N GLY A 97 13.13 -12.41 -14.50
CA GLY A 97 11.72 -12.54 -14.12
C GLY A 97 11.47 -12.06 -12.70
N LYS A 98 12.31 -12.51 -11.74
CA LYS A 98 12.29 -12.05 -10.35
C LYS A 98 12.51 -10.55 -10.23
N ALA A 99 13.49 -10.00 -10.96
CA ALA A 99 13.76 -8.56 -10.97
C ALA A 99 12.58 -7.75 -11.51
N ALA A 100 11.98 -8.18 -12.63
CA ALA A 100 10.82 -7.51 -13.22
C ALA A 100 9.60 -7.56 -12.30
N LEU A 101 9.34 -8.71 -11.67
CA LEU A 101 8.28 -8.86 -10.67
C LEU A 101 8.52 -7.94 -9.46
N GLY A 102 9.76 -7.89 -8.96
CA GLY A 102 10.16 -6.98 -7.88
C GLY A 102 9.92 -5.52 -8.22
N ILE A 103 10.28 -5.08 -9.43
CA ILE A 103 10.03 -3.70 -9.91
C ILE A 103 8.52 -3.42 -10.01
N HIS A 104 7.73 -4.36 -10.53
CA HIS A 104 6.27 -4.20 -10.60
C HIS A 104 5.66 -4.08 -9.20
N ASN A 105 6.04 -4.98 -8.28
CA ASN A 105 5.57 -4.95 -6.90
C ASN A 105 5.98 -3.65 -6.19
N ALA A 106 7.21 -3.17 -6.40
CA ALA A 106 7.66 -1.91 -5.82
C ALA A 106 6.83 -0.70 -6.31
N ARG A 107 6.45 -0.67 -7.59
CA ARG A 107 5.55 0.36 -8.14
C ARG A 107 4.16 0.29 -7.53
N ASN A 108 3.60 -0.91 -7.41
CA ASN A 108 2.28 -1.11 -6.81
C ASN A 108 2.29 -0.73 -5.32
N LEU A 109 3.34 -1.13 -4.59
CA LEU A 109 3.53 -0.74 -3.19
C LEU A 109 3.64 0.78 -3.03
N SER A 110 4.40 1.45 -3.91
CA SER A 110 4.48 2.91 -3.91
C SER A 110 3.11 3.56 -4.14
N HIS A 111 2.27 3.00 -5.02
CA HIS A 111 0.91 3.48 -5.23
C HIS A 111 0.03 3.33 -3.98
N VAL A 112 0.13 2.21 -3.27
CA VAL A 112 -0.57 2.01 -1.98
C VAL A 112 -0.12 3.05 -0.96
N VAL A 113 1.20 3.24 -0.80
CA VAL A 113 1.75 4.21 0.16
C VAL A 113 1.26 5.63 -0.16
N ASN A 114 1.28 6.03 -1.44
CA ASN A 114 0.76 7.33 -1.87
C ASN A 114 -0.75 7.48 -1.58
N THR A 115 -1.52 6.40 -1.71
CA THR A 115 -2.96 6.39 -1.39
C THR A 115 -3.18 6.57 0.10
N ILE A 116 -2.38 5.92 0.95
CA ILE A 116 -2.41 6.08 2.41
C ILE A 116 -2.01 7.51 2.80
N ASP A 117 -0.92 8.04 2.23
CA ASP A 117 -0.46 9.40 2.51
C ASP A 117 -1.53 10.44 2.11
N SER A 118 -2.18 10.26 0.96
CA SER A 118 -3.29 11.11 0.54
C SER A 118 -4.46 11.02 1.51
N ALA A 119 -4.84 9.82 1.93
CA ALA A 119 -5.90 9.61 2.91
C ALA A 119 -5.58 10.26 4.27
N ILE A 120 -4.33 10.20 4.74
CA ILE A 120 -3.89 10.88 5.97
C ILE A 120 -4.04 12.40 5.82
N VAL A 121 -3.55 12.98 4.73
CA VAL A 121 -3.63 14.43 4.48
C VAL A 121 -5.08 14.90 4.40
N GLU A 122 -5.93 14.19 3.66
CA GLU A 122 -7.36 14.52 3.54
C GLU A 122 -8.07 14.38 4.90
N THR A 123 -7.75 13.36 5.69
CA THR A 123 -8.35 13.14 7.01
C THR A 123 -7.94 14.24 8.01
N ARG A 124 -6.67 14.65 8.03
CA ARG A 124 -6.21 15.78 8.86
C ARG A 124 -6.90 17.08 8.48
N LYS A 125 -7.08 17.33 7.18
CA LYS A 125 -7.80 18.50 6.69
C LYS A 125 -9.26 18.50 7.14
N MET A 126 -9.91 17.34 7.15
CA MET A 126 -11.28 17.22 7.70
C MET A 126 -11.30 17.48 9.20
N ASP A 127 -10.35 16.93 9.95
CA ASP A 127 -10.24 17.16 11.39
C ASP A 127 -10.11 18.66 11.73
N GLU A 128 -9.26 19.38 11.00
CA GLU A 128 -9.10 20.83 11.10
C GLU A 128 -10.41 21.59 10.78
N GLN A 129 -11.13 21.18 9.72
CA GLN A 129 -12.41 21.79 9.35
C GLN A 129 -13.47 21.66 10.44
N TYR A 130 -13.46 20.55 11.18
CA TYR A 130 -14.33 20.32 12.32
C TYR A 130 -13.73 20.80 13.66
N ASN A 131 -12.62 21.54 13.63
CA ASN A 131 -11.89 22.05 14.80
C ASN A 131 -11.56 20.95 15.82
N PHE A 132 -11.12 19.78 15.36
CA PHE A 132 -10.69 18.66 16.21
C PHE A 132 -11.79 18.11 17.14
N LYS A 133 -13.07 18.38 16.82
CA LYS A 133 -14.22 17.92 17.64
C LYS A 133 -14.56 16.45 17.42
N ILE A 134 -14.14 15.86 16.30
CA ILE A 134 -14.50 14.50 15.90
C ILE A 134 -13.27 13.60 16.12
N PRO A 135 -13.20 12.83 17.22
CA PRO A 135 -12.02 12.02 17.54
C PRO A 135 -11.74 10.90 16.51
N ASP A 136 -12.72 10.55 15.69
CA ASP A 136 -12.62 9.49 14.68
C ASP A 136 -11.58 9.82 13.61
N TYR A 137 -11.40 11.10 13.28
CA TYR A 137 -10.38 11.52 12.33
C TYR A 137 -8.97 11.29 12.86
N ALA A 138 -8.70 11.66 14.12
CA ALA A 138 -7.41 11.40 14.76
C ALA A 138 -7.10 9.90 14.84
N ARG A 139 -8.10 9.10 15.23
CA ARG A 139 -7.98 7.63 15.28
C ARG A 139 -7.70 7.02 13.90
N GLU A 140 -8.36 7.53 12.86
CA GLU A 140 -8.14 7.05 11.49
C GLU A 140 -6.74 7.43 10.97
N VAL A 141 -6.25 8.63 11.26
CA VAL A 141 -4.89 9.04 10.92
C VAL A 141 -3.86 8.10 11.54
N GLU A 142 -4.01 7.78 12.83
CA GLU A 142 -3.13 6.81 13.50
C GLU A 142 -3.21 5.41 12.86
N ALA A 143 -4.42 4.93 12.54
CA ALA A 143 -4.60 3.63 11.90
C ALA A 143 -3.94 3.57 10.52
N LEU A 144 -4.09 4.63 9.71
CA LEU A 144 -3.44 4.76 8.41
C LEU A 144 -1.91 4.84 8.53
N GLN A 145 -1.39 5.56 9.52
CA GLN A 145 0.06 5.61 9.80
C GLN A 145 0.61 4.24 10.18
N ARG A 146 -0.07 3.50 11.05
CA ARG A 146 0.33 2.12 11.39
C ARG A 146 0.39 1.24 10.15
N ARG A 147 -0.64 1.32 9.29
CA ARG A 147 -0.66 0.57 8.02
C ARG A 147 0.47 0.96 7.08
N LYS A 148 0.83 2.25 7.01
CA LYS A 148 2.01 2.70 6.27
C LYS A 148 3.30 2.07 6.82
N PHE A 149 3.44 1.99 8.14
CA PHE A 149 4.63 1.40 8.77
C PHE A 149 4.70 -0.13 8.59
N GLU A 150 3.57 -0.81 8.54
CA GLU A 150 3.53 -2.25 8.19
C GLU A 150 4.01 -2.51 6.75
N LEU A 151 3.68 -1.61 5.82
CA LEU A 151 4.10 -1.70 4.43
C LEU A 151 5.57 -1.28 4.21
N LEU A 152 6.06 -0.33 5.00
CA LEU A 152 7.43 0.20 4.95
C LEU A 152 8.13 0.10 6.32
N PRO A 153 8.41 -1.13 6.81
CA PRO A 153 8.93 -1.35 8.15
C PRO A 153 10.34 -0.80 8.37
N THR A 154 11.07 -0.52 7.29
CA THR A 154 12.44 0.02 7.31
C THR A 154 12.51 1.52 7.07
N SER A 155 11.36 2.21 6.97
CA SER A 155 11.34 3.67 6.88
C SER A 155 11.84 4.30 8.19
N ALA A 156 12.46 5.48 8.10
CA ALA A 156 12.92 6.19 9.30
C ALA A 156 11.77 6.45 10.28
N GLU A 157 10.61 6.85 9.76
CA GLU A 157 9.38 7.07 10.53
C GLU A 157 8.92 5.80 11.27
N ALA A 158 8.90 4.64 10.58
CA ALA A 158 8.51 3.37 11.22
C ALA A 158 9.52 2.92 12.28
N ILE A 159 10.82 3.12 12.03
CA ILE A 159 11.88 2.79 13.00
C ILE A 159 11.75 3.66 14.25
N GLU A 160 11.47 4.96 14.09
CA GLU A 160 11.29 5.89 15.21
C GLU A 160 10.02 5.59 16.00
N ALA A 161 8.89 5.34 15.32
CA ALA A 161 7.65 4.92 15.97
C ALA A 161 7.87 3.65 16.80
N ARG A 162 8.52 2.64 16.21
CA ARG A 162 8.84 1.40 16.92
C ARG A 162 9.83 1.61 18.07
N LYS A 163 10.81 2.50 17.93
CA LYS A 163 11.72 2.84 19.04
C LYS A 163 10.98 3.48 20.21
N ASN A 164 10.01 4.35 19.92
CA ASN A 164 9.18 4.96 20.97
C ASN A 164 8.33 3.89 21.68
N ASP A 165 7.71 2.98 20.94
CA ASP A 165 6.98 1.85 21.52
C ASP A 165 7.90 0.93 22.34
N LEU A 166 9.07 0.56 21.80
CA LEU A 166 10.08 -0.22 22.50
C LEU A 166 10.63 0.49 23.73
N ASN A 167 10.74 1.82 23.75
CA ASN A 167 11.21 2.55 24.92
C ASN A 167 10.21 2.48 26.08
N ASN A 168 8.91 2.45 25.77
CA ASN A 168 7.82 2.37 26.75
C ASN A 168 7.50 0.94 27.23
N MET A 169 8.09 -0.06 26.58
CA MET A 169 7.87 -1.48 26.85
C MET A 169 8.73 -1.96 28.06
N PRO A 170 8.27 -2.92 28.86
CA PRO A 170 9.11 -3.58 29.86
C PRO A 170 10.21 -4.43 29.19
N LEU A 171 11.31 -4.69 29.92
CA LEU A 171 12.56 -5.21 29.32
C LEU A 171 12.39 -6.60 28.67
N ASP A 172 11.54 -7.44 29.25
CA ASP A 172 11.17 -8.77 28.76
C ASP A 172 10.49 -8.70 27.39
N GLU A 173 9.45 -7.87 27.24
CA GLU A 173 8.75 -7.69 25.98
C GLU A 173 9.65 -7.08 24.89
N LYS A 174 10.63 -6.23 25.25
CA LYS A 174 11.62 -5.70 24.29
C LYS A 174 12.47 -6.81 23.68
N VAL A 175 12.89 -7.78 24.49
CA VAL A 175 13.71 -8.91 24.01
C VAL A 175 12.88 -9.74 23.04
N ASP A 176 11.64 -10.07 23.39
CA ASP A 176 10.75 -10.84 22.52
C ASP A 176 10.51 -10.12 21.18
N ALA A 177 10.24 -8.81 21.21
CA ALA A 177 10.05 -8.01 20.00
C ALA A 177 11.32 -7.94 19.12
N LEU A 178 12.52 -7.95 19.71
CA LEU A 178 13.78 -7.98 18.98
C LEU A 178 14.05 -9.35 18.34
N VAL A 179 13.74 -10.45 19.05
CA VAL A 179 13.84 -11.80 18.50
C VAL A 179 12.89 -11.98 17.33
N GLU A 180 11.63 -11.55 17.48
CA GLU A 180 10.64 -11.63 16.40
C GLU A 180 11.07 -10.83 15.16
N ALA A 181 11.67 -9.65 15.36
CA ALA A 181 12.22 -8.85 14.26
C ALA A 181 13.38 -9.54 13.55
N TYR A 182 14.28 -10.16 14.32
CA TYR A 182 15.38 -10.94 13.78
C TYR A 182 14.88 -12.15 12.98
N GLU A 183 13.89 -12.87 13.50
CA GLU A 183 13.27 -14.00 12.81
C GLU A 183 12.55 -13.57 11.53
N LYS A 184 11.77 -12.49 11.55
CA LYS A 184 11.15 -11.91 10.34
C LYS A 184 12.20 -11.52 9.31
N ARG A 185 13.32 -10.91 9.72
CA ARG A 185 14.45 -10.59 8.82
C ARG A 185 15.10 -11.85 8.25
N ARG A 186 15.33 -12.87 9.09
CA ARG A 186 15.90 -14.15 8.64
C ARG A 186 14.98 -14.87 7.67
N GLN A 187 13.66 -14.81 7.88
CA GLN A 187 12.67 -15.39 6.96
C GLN A 187 12.56 -14.60 5.65
N ALA A 188 12.69 -13.27 5.69
CA ALA A 188 12.72 -12.44 4.48
C ALA A 188 13.96 -12.75 3.63
N VAL A 189 15.14 -12.86 4.26
CA VAL A 189 16.40 -13.21 3.58
C VAL A 189 16.41 -14.68 3.14
N GLY A 190 15.80 -15.59 3.90
CA GLY A 190 15.74 -17.02 3.55
C GLY A 190 14.73 -17.37 2.45
N LYS A 191 13.92 -16.41 2.01
CA LYS A 191 12.98 -16.54 0.87
C LYS A 191 13.50 -15.90 -0.42
N GLU A 192 14.67 -15.26 -0.40
CA GLU A 192 15.42 -14.80 -1.59
C GLU A 192 16.17 -15.96 -2.25
#